data_AF-A0A355UC33-F1
#
_entry.id   AF-A0A355UC33-F1
#
_cell.length_a   1.000
_cell.length_b   1.000
_cell.length_c   1.000
_cell.angle_alpha   90.00
_cell.angle_beta   90.00
_cell.angle_gamma   90.00
#
_symmetry.space_group_name_H-M   'P 1'
#
loop_
_entity.id
_entity.type
_entity.pdbx_description
1 polymer ?
#
loop_
_entity_poly.entity_id
_entity_poly.type
_entity_poly.pdbx_seq_one_letter_code
_entity_poly.pdbx_strand_id
1 'polypeptide(L)'
;TDTILDSFPIEIQNAYNSRGSYEDGWYPVSDKGFAFNAIGNYAHGFPILCMMFDDVMGLEDTKDLIEGKTKLDSIKLVHQKIPLDDKNEPVFDQDIARIYHNATKKGLPEGVSITTNPLEITAIPFDKAANREFDSIERAERNIWNSSGISDMVFNNNKASGEALKRSIIADEMLMYPFLYMFGNFINTRIETTKFSLSFLETSYFNRDDKLKVHKDMLAYGASRVHFLALQGYEPIQILNMIRFEQEVLDIDKYLIPKQTSHTMTDGEKGRPTQEDVGGEVKDNTDINRDNR
;
A
#
# COMPACT_ATOMS: atom_id res chain seq x y z
N THR A 1 18.28 -10.15 29.53
CA THR A 1 17.50 -11.00 28.62
C THR A 1 16.16 -11.38 29.23
N ASP A 2 16.04 -11.56 30.54
CA ASP A 2 14.77 -11.90 31.21
C ASP A 2 13.74 -10.76 31.26
N THR A 3 14.17 -9.50 31.20
CA THR A 3 13.29 -8.32 31.26
C THR A 3 12.33 -8.16 30.07
N ILE A 4 12.65 -8.76 28.91
CA ILE A 4 11.77 -8.71 27.74
C ILE A 4 10.69 -9.79 27.83
N LEU A 5 11.01 -10.96 28.38
CA LEU A 5 10.04 -12.06 28.50
C LEU A 5 8.89 -11.67 29.45
N ASP A 6 9.20 -10.96 30.54
CA ASP A 6 8.22 -10.45 31.50
C ASP A 6 7.22 -9.46 30.89
N SER A 7 7.54 -8.85 29.75
CA SER A 7 6.64 -7.92 29.04
C SER A 7 5.59 -8.63 28.17
N PHE A 8 5.79 -9.91 27.85
CA PHE A 8 4.83 -10.69 27.06
C PHE A 8 3.71 -11.28 27.92
N PRO A 9 2.53 -11.58 27.35
CA PRO A 9 1.47 -12.29 28.05
C PRO A 9 1.95 -13.60 28.71
N ILE A 10 1.35 -13.95 29.85
CA ILE A 10 1.77 -15.08 30.70
C ILE A 10 1.75 -16.41 29.93
N GLU A 11 0.86 -16.53 28.96
CA GLU A 11 0.71 -17.69 28.09
C GLU A 11 1.96 -17.89 27.22
N ILE A 12 2.53 -16.79 26.67
CA ILE A 12 3.76 -16.83 25.87
C ILE A 12 4.97 -17.13 26.76
N GLN A 13 5.01 -16.55 27.97
CA GLN A 13 6.05 -16.86 28.95
C GLN A 13 6.06 -18.35 29.31
N ASN A 14 4.87 -18.92 29.56
CA ASN A 14 4.70 -20.34 29.86
C ASN A 14 5.10 -21.23 28.68
N ALA A 15 4.74 -20.85 27.46
CA ALA A 15 5.12 -21.57 26.24
C ALA A 15 6.64 -21.52 25.97
N TYR A 16 7.30 -20.39 26.26
CA TYR A 16 8.76 -20.27 26.17
C TYR A 16 9.46 -21.19 27.18
N ASN A 17 8.96 -21.22 28.42
CA ASN A 17 9.52 -22.05 29.49
C ASN A 17 9.26 -23.55 29.31
N SER A 18 8.16 -23.93 28.64
CA SER A 18 7.80 -25.34 28.43
C SER A 18 8.61 -26.02 27.32
N ARG A 19 9.41 -25.27 26.53
CA ARG A 19 10.20 -25.78 25.38
C ARG A 19 9.41 -26.76 24.52
N GLY A 20 8.14 -26.43 24.23
CA GLY A 20 7.32 -27.23 23.33
C GLY A 20 8.06 -27.44 22.00
N SER A 21 8.19 -28.71 21.59
CA SER A 21 8.75 -29.03 20.27
C SER A 21 7.88 -28.38 19.20
N TYR A 22 8.53 -27.64 18.29
CA TYR A 22 7.89 -27.07 17.12
C TYR A 22 7.28 -28.22 16.29
N GLU A 23 5.96 -28.29 16.21
CA GLU A 23 5.26 -29.25 15.35
C GLU A 23 4.73 -28.48 14.14
N ASP A 24 5.26 -28.82 12.95
CA ASP A 24 4.75 -28.34 11.65
C ASP A 24 4.50 -26.82 11.51
N GLY A 25 5.40 -26.00 12.08
CA GLY A 25 5.38 -24.54 11.85
C GLY A 25 4.58 -23.71 12.87
N TRP A 26 3.92 -24.35 13.82
CA TRP A 26 3.16 -23.71 14.90
C TRP A 26 3.46 -24.36 16.25
N TYR A 27 3.09 -23.69 17.35
CA TYR A 27 3.18 -24.28 18.69
C TYR A 27 1.95 -23.95 19.54
N PRO A 28 1.48 -24.90 20.38
CA PRO A 28 0.41 -24.64 21.32
C PRO A 28 0.93 -23.74 22.45
N VAL A 29 0.26 -22.61 22.64
CA VAL A 29 0.51 -21.68 23.76
C VAL A 29 -0.30 -22.10 24.98
N SER A 30 -1.49 -22.67 24.76
CA SER A 30 -2.36 -23.24 25.79
C SER A 30 -3.33 -24.26 25.17
N ASP A 31 -4.19 -24.89 26.00
CA ASP A 31 -5.23 -25.82 25.54
C ASP A 31 -6.16 -25.23 24.45
N LYS A 32 -6.24 -23.89 24.34
CA LYS A 32 -7.08 -23.17 23.38
C LYS A 32 -6.33 -22.13 22.55
N GLY A 33 -5.03 -21.97 22.77
CA GLY A 33 -4.21 -20.92 22.16
C GLY A 33 -3.10 -21.53 21.31
N PHE A 34 -2.93 -21.01 20.10
CA PHE A 34 -1.90 -21.43 19.16
C PHE A 34 -1.12 -20.22 18.68
N ALA A 35 0.16 -20.41 18.44
CA ALA A 35 1.05 -19.40 17.89
C ALA A 35 1.66 -19.90 16.59
N PHE A 36 1.82 -18.97 15.66
CA PHE A 36 2.36 -19.20 14.34
C PHE A 36 3.60 -18.34 14.11
N ASN A 37 4.55 -18.85 13.33
CA ASN A 37 5.61 -17.99 12.80
C ASN A 37 5.08 -17.24 11.58
N ALA A 38 5.25 -15.91 11.58
CA ALA A 38 4.76 -15.06 10.51
C ALA A 38 5.52 -15.28 9.19
N ILE A 39 6.84 -15.02 9.21
CA ILE A 39 7.74 -15.18 8.07
C ILE A 39 9.09 -15.68 8.62
N GLY A 40 9.54 -16.85 8.17
CA GLY A 40 10.80 -17.45 8.62
C GLY A 40 10.81 -18.97 8.54
N ASN A 41 12.01 -19.55 8.52
CA ASN A 41 12.19 -20.99 8.57
C ASN A 41 11.82 -21.51 9.98
N TYR A 42 11.43 -22.79 10.07
CA TYR A 42 10.79 -23.46 11.23
C TYR A 42 11.42 -23.24 12.63
N ALA A 43 12.59 -22.61 12.75
CA ALA A 43 13.29 -22.39 14.00
C ALA A 43 13.04 -21.02 14.67
N HIS A 44 12.70 -19.96 13.91
CA HIS A 44 12.45 -18.63 14.47
C HIS A 44 11.70 -17.74 13.46
N GLY A 45 10.63 -17.09 13.91
CA GLY A 45 9.88 -16.11 13.13
C GLY A 45 10.49 -14.70 13.25
N PHE A 46 10.47 -13.95 12.15
CA PHE A 46 10.78 -12.52 12.15
C PHE A 46 9.49 -11.70 12.01
N PRO A 47 9.39 -10.53 12.67
CA PRO A 47 8.32 -9.58 12.38
C PRO A 47 8.36 -9.16 10.90
N ILE A 48 7.20 -9.12 10.24
CA ILE A 48 7.08 -8.78 8.81
C ILE A 48 7.70 -7.40 8.50
N LEU A 49 7.56 -6.46 9.44
CA LEU A 49 8.03 -5.09 9.31
C LEU A 49 9.42 -4.87 9.94
N CYS A 50 10.20 -5.92 10.20
CA CYS A 50 11.55 -5.72 10.75
C CYS A 50 12.48 -4.98 9.78
N MET A 51 12.25 -5.10 8.46
CA MET A 51 13.07 -4.50 7.42
C MET A 51 12.98 -2.97 7.34
N MET A 52 11.89 -2.36 7.83
CA MET A 52 11.75 -0.89 7.84
C MET A 52 12.43 -0.22 9.02
N PHE A 53 12.97 -0.99 9.98
CA PHE A 53 13.47 -0.41 11.24
C PHE A 53 14.59 0.60 11.01
N ASP A 54 15.57 0.26 10.17
CA ASP A 54 16.69 1.15 9.84
C ASP A 54 16.23 2.41 9.10
N ASP A 55 15.28 2.27 8.17
CA ASP A 55 14.75 3.41 7.40
C ASP A 55 13.91 4.37 8.27
N VAL A 56 13.17 3.83 9.25
CA VAL A 56 12.41 4.64 10.21
C VAL A 56 13.34 5.45 11.10
N MET A 57 14.42 4.83 11.61
CA MET A 57 15.44 5.56 12.36
C MET A 57 16.11 6.63 11.50
N GLY A 58 16.46 6.30 10.25
CA GLY A 58 17.04 7.27 9.31
C GLY A 58 16.13 8.45 9.00
N LEU A 59 14.80 8.26 9.00
CA LEU A 59 13.83 9.35 8.85
C LEU A 59 13.82 10.27 10.07
N GLU A 60 13.90 9.71 11.28
CA GLU A 60 13.99 10.50 12.52
C GLU A 60 15.26 11.35 12.53
N ASP A 61 16.41 10.74 12.24
CA ASP A 61 17.70 11.45 12.13
C ASP A 61 17.64 12.57 11.07
N THR A 62 16.99 12.31 9.93
CA THR A 62 16.83 13.30 8.85
C THR A 62 15.97 14.49 9.30
N LYS A 63 14.89 14.24 10.05
CA LYS A 63 14.03 15.30 10.60
C LYS A 63 14.80 16.16 11.60
N ASP A 64 15.52 15.54 12.53
CA ASP A 64 16.34 16.25 13.51
C ASP A 64 17.41 17.14 12.87
N LEU A 65 18.06 16.65 11.80
CA LEU A 65 19.03 17.43 11.03
C LEU A 65 18.40 18.65 10.35
N ILE A 66 17.19 18.50 9.77
CA ILE A 66 16.47 19.59 9.12
C ILE A 66 15.99 20.61 10.15
N GLU A 67 15.50 20.17 11.30
CA GLU A 67 15.12 21.06 12.40
C GLU A 67 16.33 21.84 12.93
N GLY A 68 17.45 21.15 13.15
CA GLY A 68 18.71 21.78 13.54
C GLY A 68 19.19 22.82 12.54
N LYS A 69 19.12 22.51 11.24
CA LYS A 69 19.47 23.44 10.17
C LYS A 69 18.50 24.63 10.09
N THR A 70 17.20 24.39 10.17
CA THR A 70 16.18 25.45 10.19
C THR A 70 16.42 26.42 11.35
N LYS A 71 16.79 25.91 12.53
CA LYS A 71 17.17 26.71 13.68
C LYS A 71 18.42 27.55 13.41
N LEU A 72 19.45 26.98 12.79
CA LEU A 72 20.67 27.72 12.42
C LEU A 72 20.39 28.79 11.35
N ASP A 73 19.58 28.49 10.33
CA ASP A 73 19.20 29.42 9.26
C ASP A 73 18.32 30.57 9.78
N SER A 74 17.60 30.34 10.87
CA SER A 74 16.86 31.40 11.58
C SER A 74 17.79 32.39 12.28
N ILE A 75 19.03 31.99 12.61
CA ILE A 75 20.03 32.85 13.24
C ILE A 75 20.75 33.65 12.15
N LYS A 76 20.63 34.98 12.20
CA LYS A 76 21.27 35.87 11.22
C LYS A 76 22.17 36.88 11.90
N LEU A 77 23.30 37.17 11.27
CA LEU A 77 24.20 38.24 11.69
C LEU A 77 24.08 39.42 10.73
N VAL A 78 23.67 40.57 11.27
CA VAL A 78 23.58 41.83 10.55
C VAL A 78 24.87 42.62 10.80
N HIS A 79 25.58 42.91 9.73
CA HIS A 79 26.79 43.73 9.80
C HIS A 79 26.45 45.19 9.46
N GLN A 80 26.71 46.08 10.41
CA GLN A 80 26.60 47.52 10.22
C GLN A 80 28.00 48.10 9.95
N LYS A 81 28.32 48.26 8.66
CA LYS A 81 29.59 48.82 8.20
C LYS A 81 29.65 50.32 8.52
N ILE A 82 30.67 50.74 9.27
CA ILE A 82 30.96 52.17 9.46
C ILE A 82 31.72 52.67 8.23
N PRO A 83 31.25 53.73 7.53
CA PRO A 83 31.99 54.31 6.43
C PRO A 83 33.31 54.92 6.92
N LEU A 84 34.35 54.80 6.09
CA LEU A 84 35.66 55.41 6.28
C LEU A 84 35.78 56.62 5.35
N ASP A 85 36.44 57.68 5.82
CA ASP A 85 36.80 58.86 5.04
C ASP A 85 38.01 58.57 4.12
N ASP A 86 38.36 59.50 3.22
CA ASP A 86 39.46 59.40 2.25
C ASP A 86 40.84 59.14 2.91
N LYS A 87 40.93 59.32 4.24
CA LYS A 87 42.12 59.05 5.07
C LYS A 87 42.06 57.73 5.84
N ASN A 88 41.10 56.85 5.54
CA ASN A 88 40.82 55.61 6.28
C ASN A 88 40.44 55.82 7.76
N GLU A 89 39.87 56.98 8.10
CA GLU A 89 39.36 57.27 9.45
C GLU A 89 37.84 57.07 9.50
N PRO A 90 37.27 56.52 10.58
CA PRO A 90 35.81 56.42 10.75
C PRO A 90 35.13 57.79 10.65
N VAL A 91 34.09 57.90 9.82
CA VAL A 91 33.33 59.15 9.62
C VAL A 91 32.55 59.58 10.87
N PHE A 92 32.26 58.63 11.77
CA PHE A 92 31.54 58.89 13.02
C PHE A 92 32.39 58.52 14.22
N ASP A 93 32.26 59.32 15.28
CA ASP A 93 32.82 59.00 16.59
C ASP A 93 32.11 57.77 17.22
N GLN A 94 32.81 57.08 18.11
CA GLN A 94 32.35 55.86 18.78
C GLN A 94 31.02 56.05 19.49
N ASP A 95 30.77 57.24 20.07
CA ASP A 95 29.53 57.54 20.78
C ASP A 95 28.32 57.58 19.84
N ILE A 96 28.47 58.15 18.63
CA ILE A 96 27.43 58.18 17.61
C ILE A 96 27.18 56.77 17.08
N ALA A 97 28.26 56.03 16.78
CA ALA A 97 28.16 54.64 16.34
C ALA A 97 27.44 53.74 17.36
N ARG A 98 27.66 53.96 18.67
CA ARG A 98 26.98 53.24 19.75
C ARG A 98 25.49 53.55 19.83
N ILE A 99 25.08 54.79 19.58
CA ILE A 99 23.66 55.18 19.54
C ILE A 99 22.95 54.46 18.41
N TYR A 100 23.52 54.46 17.20
CA TYR A 100 22.94 53.75 16.06
C TYR A 100 22.93 52.23 16.27
N HIS A 101 24.00 51.65 16.79
CA HIS A 101 24.06 50.22 17.13
C HIS A 101 22.92 49.80 18.08
N ASN A 102 22.72 50.56 19.17
CA ASN A 102 21.69 50.26 20.14
C ASN A 102 20.27 50.50 19.59
N ALA A 103 20.07 51.50 18.74
CA ALA A 103 18.80 51.74 18.06
C ALA A 103 18.45 50.58 17.12
N THR A 104 19.41 50.10 16.33
CA THR A 104 19.21 48.96 15.44
C THR A 104 19.00 47.67 16.24
N LYS A 105 19.75 47.43 17.32
CA LYS A 105 19.58 46.27 18.20
C LYS A 105 18.16 46.17 18.78
N LYS A 106 17.52 47.30 19.11
CA LYS A 106 16.14 47.33 19.63
C LYS A 106 15.07 47.01 18.58
N GLY A 107 15.38 47.21 17.29
CA GLY A 107 14.46 46.96 16.19
C GLY A 107 14.59 45.58 15.55
N LEU A 108 15.56 44.75 16.00
CA LEU A 108 15.81 43.44 15.41
C LEU A 108 14.92 42.35 16.05
N PRO A 109 14.39 41.41 15.24
CA PRO A 109 13.65 40.26 15.73
C PRO A 109 14.57 39.27 16.46
N GLU A 110 13.96 38.39 17.27
CA GLU A 110 14.66 37.35 18.01
C GLU A 110 15.44 36.41 17.05
N GLY A 111 16.66 36.04 17.43
CA GLY A 111 17.57 35.25 16.58
C GLY A 111 18.49 36.07 15.66
N VAL A 112 18.32 37.39 15.56
CA VAL A 112 19.20 38.25 14.75
C VAL A 112 20.19 39.04 15.63
N SER A 113 21.48 38.83 15.43
CA SER A 113 22.56 39.56 16.12
C SER A 113 23.17 40.63 15.24
N ILE A 114 23.60 41.74 15.84
CA ILE A 114 24.23 42.85 15.13
C ILE A 114 25.68 43.03 15.56
N THR A 115 26.56 43.30 14.59
CA THR A 115 27.94 43.72 14.83
C THR A 115 28.23 45.00 14.05
N THR A 116 28.93 45.93 14.68
CA THR A 116 29.24 47.24 14.11
C THR A 116 30.75 47.44 14.12
N ASN A 117 31.35 47.54 12.94
CA ASN A 117 32.78 47.81 12.78
C ASN A 117 33.05 48.38 11.37
N PRO A 118 34.21 48.99 11.13
CA PRO A 118 34.58 49.54 9.81
C PRO A 118 35.08 48.47 8.81
N LEU A 119 35.24 47.22 9.24
CA LEU A 119 35.72 46.14 8.39
C LEU A 119 34.58 45.58 7.56
N GLU A 120 34.87 45.08 6.37
CA GLU A 120 33.88 44.37 5.58
C GLU A 120 33.68 42.97 6.13
N ILE A 121 32.54 42.73 6.79
CA ILE A 121 32.12 41.38 7.15
C ILE A 121 31.26 40.83 6.01
N THR A 122 31.78 39.83 5.33
CA THR A 122 31.00 38.99 4.42
C THR A 122 30.23 37.98 5.23
N ALA A 123 28.89 38.06 5.22
CA ALA A 123 28.07 36.95 5.67
C ALA A 123 28.32 35.79 4.70
N ILE A 124 28.68 34.61 5.21
CA ILE A 124 28.59 33.37 4.44
C ILE A 124 27.13 32.94 4.57
N PRO A 125 26.27 33.14 3.55
CA PRO A 125 24.93 32.63 3.62
C PRO A 125 25.00 31.10 3.70
N PHE A 126 24.33 30.53 4.70
CA PHE A 126 23.92 29.14 4.60
C PHE A 126 22.89 29.10 3.47
N ASP A 127 23.27 28.46 2.37
CA ASP A 127 22.53 28.52 1.12
C ASP A 127 21.07 28.06 1.31
N LYS A 128 20.11 28.82 0.73
CA LYS A 128 18.67 28.55 0.81
C LYS A 128 18.35 27.33 -0.05
N ALA A 129 18.57 26.15 0.51
CA ALA A 129 18.21 24.88 -0.11
C ALA A 129 16.92 24.28 0.49
N ALA A 130 15.93 25.11 0.83
CA ALA A 130 14.65 24.65 1.39
C ALA A 130 14.01 23.53 0.54
N ASN A 131 14.13 23.59 -0.79
CA ASN A 131 13.61 22.54 -1.68
C ASN A 131 14.36 21.20 -1.52
N ARG A 132 15.67 21.20 -1.22
CA ARG A 132 16.44 19.96 -1.03
C ARG A 132 16.06 19.23 0.26
N GLU A 133 15.59 19.96 1.27
CA GLU A 133 15.18 19.40 2.56
C GLU A 133 13.86 18.64 2.42
N PHE A 134 12.86 19.23 1.76
CA PHE A 134 11.61 18.52 1.44
C PHE A 134 11.86 17.28 0.57
N ASP A 135 12.74 17.37 -0.43
CA ASP A 135 13.12 16.23 -1.28
C ASP A 135 13.80 15.10 -0.47
N SER A 136 14.52 15.45 0.60
CA SER A 136 15.20 14.47 1.46
C SER A 136 14.23 13.72 2.37
N ILE A 137 13.24 14.40 2.95
CA ILE A 137 12.17 13.77 3.72
C ILE A 137 11.34 12.86 2.80
N GLU A 138 10.90 13.37 1.65
CA GLU A 138 10.09 12.58 0.71
C GLU A 138 10.85 11.35 0.20
N ARG A 139 12.18 11.45 0.05
CA ARG A 139 13.03 10.29 -0.27
C ARG A 139 13.11 9.29 0.87
N ALA A 140 13.29 9.75 2.11
CA ALA A 140 13.30 8.87 3.28
C ALA A 140 11.95 8.14 3.45
N GLU A 141 10.83 8.84 3.27
CA GLU A 141 9.50 8.23 3.29
C GLU A 141 9.31 7.20 2.18
N ARG A 142 9.74 7.49 0.94
CA ARG A 142 9.71 6.49 -0.14
C ARG A 142 10.55 5.26 0.16
N ASN A 143 11.71 5.43 0.82
CA ASN A 143 12.54 4.29 1.20
C ASN A 143 11.83 3.39 2.22
N ILE A 144 11.14 3.97 3.21
CA ILE A 144 10.32 3.21 4.18
C ILE A 144 9.23 2.39 3.46
N TRP A 145 8.53 2.99 2.50
CA TRP A 145 7.51 2.25 1.75
C TRP A 145 8.13 1.10 0.95
N ASN A 146 9.21 1.38 0.22
CA ASN A 146 9.92 0.36 -0.55
C ASN A 146 10.45 -0.79 0.33
N SER A 147 10.98 -0.50 1.53
CA SER A 147 11.48 -1.54 2.45
C SER A 147 10.36 -2.29 3.18
N SER A 148 9.19 -1.67 3.33
CA SER A 148 7.98 -2.36 3.80
C SER A 148 7.37 -3.30 2.75
N GLY A 149 7.83 -3.22 1.50
CA GLY A 149 7.26 -3.95 0.37
C GLY A 149 5.93 -3.37 -0.12
N ILE A 150 5.50 -2.24 0.43
CA ILE A 150 4.28 -1.53 0.02
C ILE A 150 4.65 -0.48 -1.03
N SER A 151 3.86 -0.38 -2.08
CA SER A 151 4.09 0.63 -3.10
C SER A 151 3.80 2.04 -2.61
N ASP A 152 4.72 2.96 -2.92
CA ASP A 152 4.54 4.40 -2.68
C ASP A 152 3.31 4.98 -3.40
N MET A 153 2.84 4.32 -4.47
CA MET A 153 1.67 4.72 -5.25
C MET A 153 0.38 4.76 -4.43
N VAL A 154 0.29 3.98 -3.34
CA VAL A 154 -0.88 3.97 -2.45
C VAL A 154 -1.04 5.31 -1.74
N PHE A 155 0.07 5.98 -1.43
CA PHE A 155 0.09 7.21 -0.64
C PHE A 155 0.39 8.45 -1.48
N ASN A 156 1.18 8.33 -2.54
CA ASN A 156 1.66 9.46 -3.34
C ASN A 156 1.36 9.24 -4.84
N ASN A 157 0.10 9.44 -5.23
CA ASN A 157 -0.39 9.20 -6.59
C ASN A 157 -0.05 10.32 -7.59
N ASN A 158 1.16 10.89 -7.52
CA ASN A 158 1.51 12.05 -8.36
C ASN A 158 1.87 11.68 -9.81
N LYS A 159 2.11 10.40 -10.14
CA LYS A 159 2.59 9.98 -11.47
C LYS A 159 2.08 8.62 -11.99
N ALA A 160 1.28 7.88 -11.23
CA ALA A 160 0.94 6.50 -11.58
C ALA A 160 -0.37 6.38 -12.37
N SER A 161 -0.46 5.37 -13.26
CA SER A 161 -1.71 4.99 -13.90
C SER A 161 -2.59 4.19 -12.92
N GLY A 162 -3.90 4.39 -12.94
CA GLY A 162 -4.82 3.68 -12.03
C GLY A 162 -4.74 2.14 -12.14
N GLU A 163 -4.27 1.61 -13.27
CA GLU A 163 -4.01 0.18 -13.46
C GLU A 163 -2.75 -0.30 -12.71
N ALA A 164 -1.69 0.50 -12.65
CA ALA A 164 -0.50 0.18 -11.86
C ALA A 164 -0.83 0.13 -10.37
N LEU A 165 -1.69 1.03 -9.89
CA LEU A 165 -2.18 1.02 -8.51
C LEU A 165 -2.97 -0.26 -8.19
N LYS A 166 -3.90 -0.67 -9.05
CA LYS A 166 -4.65 -1.92 -8.85
C LYS A 166 -3.75 -3.14 -8.75
N ARG A 167 -2.75 -3.23 -9.63
CA ARG A 167 -1.77 -4.33 -9.62
C ARG A 167 -0.91 -4.32 -8.37
N SER A 168 -0.56 -3.13 -7.87
CA SER A 168 0.16 -2.98 -6.62
C SER A 168 -0.65 -3.50 -5.43
N ILE A 169 -1.93 -3.15 -5.34
CA ILE A 169 -2.81 -3.63 -4.27
C ILE A 169 -2.87 -5.16 -4.29
N ILE A 170 -2.97 -5.77 -5.48
CA ILE A 170 -2.94 -7.24 -5.61
C ILE A 170 -1.59 -7.82 -5.14
N ALA A 171 -0.46 -7.16 -5.42
CA ALA A 171 0.84 -7.59 -4.94
C ALA A 171 0.94 -7.52 -3.41
N ASP A 172 0.41 -6.45 -2.80
CA ASP A 172 0.36 -6.29 -1.35
C ASP A 172 -0.54 -7.37 -0.70
N GLU A 173 -1.66 -7.72 -1.33
CA GLU A 173 -2.54 -8.81 -0.88
C GLU A 173 -1.86 -10.18 -0.89
N MET A 174 -0.95 -10.44 -1.84
CA MET A 174 -0.23 -11.71 -1.93
C MET A 174 0.62 -11.98 -0.69
N LEU A 175 1.09 -10.93 0.01
CA LEU A 175 1.81 -11.06 1.28
C LEU A 175 0.97 -11.79 2.35
N MET A 176 -0.36 -11.74 2.24
CA MET A 176 -1.28 -12.34 3.21
C MET A 176 -1.67 -13.77 2.91
N TYR A 177 -1.46 -14.26 1.68
CA TYR A 177 -1.82 -15.63 1.30
C TYR A 177 -1.05 -16.73 2.06
N PRO A 178 0.25 -16.60 2.36
CA PRO A 178 0.95 -17.56 3.22
C PRO A 178 0.26 -17.81 4.57
N PHE A 179 -0.25 -16.74 5.20
CA PHE A 179 -1.00 -16.85 6.45
C PHE A 179 -2.31 -17.60 6.26
N LEU A 180 -3.01 -17.34 5.16
CA LEU A 180 -4.25 -18.03 4.82
C LEU A 180 -4.04 -19.54 4.66
N TYR A 181 -2.97 -19.96 3.99
CA TYR A 181 -2.63 -21.39 3.88
C TYR A 181 -2.21 -21.98 5.21
N MET A 182 -1.47 -21.24 6.04
CA MET A 182 -1.07 -21.68 7.37
C MET A 182 -2.29 -21.94 8.27
N PHE A 183 -3.27 -21.04 8.27
CA PHE A 183 -4.55 -21.27 8.96
C PHE A 183 -5.33 -22.44 8.34
N GLY A 184 -5.33 -22.58 7.01
CA GLY A 184 -5.98 -23.68 6.32
C GLY A 184 -5.40 -25.04 6.70
N ASN A 185 -4.06 -25.14 6.71
CA ASN A 185 -3.34 -26.33 7.12
C ASN A 185 -3.60 -26.67 8.58
N PHE A 186 -3.56 -25.68 9.48
CA PHE A 186 -3.90 -25.87 10.89
C PHE A 186 -5.30 -26.47 11.09
N ILE A 187 -6.30 -25.92 10.39
CA ILE A 187 -7.67 -26.46 10.46
C ILE A 187 -7.72 -27.87 9.88
N ASN A 188 -7.07 -28.11 8.73
CA ASN A 188 -6.99 -29.42 8.09
C ASN A 188 -6.37 -30.49 8.98
N THR A 189 -5.28 -30.19 9.68
CA THR A 189 -4.68 -31.10 10.69
C THR A 189 -5.69 -31.45 11.79
N ARG A 190 -6.53 -30.49 12.21
CA ARG A 190 -7.52 -30.74 13.26
C ARG A 190 -8.71 -31.59 12.78
N ILE A 191 -9.07 -31.47 11.51
CA ILE A 191 -10.18 -32.23 10.90
C ILE A 191 -9.70 -33.45 10.13
N GLU A 192 -8.42 -33.85 10.24
CA GLU A 192 -7.83 -34.98 9.49
C GLU A 192 -8.58 -36.29 9.72
N THR A 193 -9.15 -36.49 10.91
CA THR A 193 -9.99 -37.66 11.22
C THR A 193 -11.33 -37.67 10.47
N THR A 194 -11.70 -36.53 9.87
CA THR A 194 -12.89 -36.38 9.04
C THR A 194 -12.51 -36.59 7.57
N LYS A 195 -13.42 -37.09 6.74
CA LYS A 195 -13.20 -37.24 5.28
C LYS A 195 -13.30 -35.92 4.51
N PHE A 196 -13.18 -34.78 5.19
CA PHE A 196 -13.36 -33.44 4.64
C PHE A 196 -12.04 -32.68 4.66
N SER A 197 -11.87 -31.80 3.68
CA SER A 197 -10.76 -30.84 3.62
C SER A 197 -11.33 -29.44 3.48
N LEU A 198 -10.77 -28.51 4.22
CA LEU A 198 -11.02 -27.08 4.10
C LEU A 198 -9.98 -26.46 3.18
N SER A 199 -10.45 -25.64 2.24
CA SER A 199 -9.58 -24.77 1.45
C SER A 199 -10.12 -23.36 1.50
N PHE A 200 -9.23 -22.40 1.72
CA PHE A 200 -9.55 -20.99 1.64
C PHE A 200 -9.40 -20.53 0.20
N LEU A 201 -10.35 -19.71 -0.26
CA LEU A 201 -10.23 -19.04 -1.54
C LEU A 201 -9.33 -17.82 -1.35
N GLU A 202 -8.30 -17.71 -2.19
CA GLU A 202 -7.42 -16.54 -2.24
C GLU A 202 -8.20 -15.33 -2.77
N THR A 203 -9.00 -14.68 -1.97
CA THR A 203 -9.75 -13.50 -2.42
C THR A 203 -9.69 -12.39 -1.41
N SER A 204 -9.79 -11.18 -1.92
CA SER A 204 -9.84 -9.94 -1.16
C SER A 204 -11.03 -9.11 -1.63
N TYR A 205 -11.32 -8.04 -0.92
CA TYR A 205 -12.33 -7.07 -1.37
C TYR A 205 -12.00 -6.48 -2.77
N PHE A 206 -10.71 -6.28 -3.09
CA PHE A 206 -10.31 -5.62 -4.33
C PHE A 206 -10.26 -6.57 -5.54
N ASN A 207 -10.02 -7.87 -5.33
CA ASN A 207 -9.89 -8.84 -6.43
C ASN A 207 -11.13 -9.72 -6.65
N ARG A 208 -12.11 -9.65 -5.73
CA ARG A 208 -13.30 -10.52 -5.72
C ARG A 208 -14.09 -10.47 -7.01
N ASP A 209 -14.36 -9.29 -7.55
CA ASP A 209 -15.19 -9.11 -8.75
C ASP A 209 -14.54 -9.74 -9.98
N ASP A 210 -13.22 -9.61 -10.11
CA ASP A 210 -12.48 -10.17 -11.23
C ASP A 210 -12.40 -11.69 -11.12
N LYS A 211 -12.19 -12.24 -9.91
CA LYS A 211 -12.29 -13.68 -9.67
C LYS A 211 -13.70 -14.21 -9.93
N LEU A 212 -14.75 -13.46 -9.55
CA LEU A 212 -16.13 -13.83 -9.81
C LEU A 212 -16.43 -13.91 -11.31
N LYS A 213 -15.93 -12.97 -12.12
CA LYS A 213 -16.06 -13.01 -13.58
C LYS A 213 -15.39 -14.25 -14.17
N VAL A 214 -14.13 -14.51 -13.79
CA VAL A 214 -13.38 -15.69 -14.25
C VAL A 214 -14.13 -16.97 -13.89
N HIS A 215 -14.59 -17.10 -12.65
CA HIS A 215 -15.35 -18.28 -12.23
C HIS A 215 -16.70 -18.39 -12.93
N LYS A 216 -17.39 -17.28 -13.22
CA LYS A 216 -18.63 -17.28 -14.01
C LYS A 216 -18.39 -17.83 -15.43
N ASP A 217 -17.30 -17.44 -16.07
CA ASP A 217 -16.94 -17.96 -17.39
C ASP A 217 -16.57 -19.45 -17.31
N MET A 218 -15.80 -19.84 -16.29
CA MET A 218 -15.47 -21.25 -16.02
C MET A 218 -16.71 -22.11 -15.74
N LEU A 219 -17.76 -21.56 -15.14
CA LEU A 219 -19.02 -22.29 -14.94
C LEU A 219 -19.68 -22.67 -16.26
N ALA A 220 -19.56 -21.85 -17.31
CA ALA A 220 -20.05 -22.19 -18.64
C ALA A 220 -19.33 -23.43 -19.22
N TYR A 221 -18.09 -23.68 -18.78
CA TYR A 221 -17.28 -24.84 -19.16
C TYR A 221 -17.34 -26.00 -18.15
N GLY A 222 -18.25 -25.95 -17.18
CA GLY A 222 -18.48 -27.07 -16.25
C GLY A 222 -17.60 -27.06 -14.99
N ALA A 223 -16.99 -25.93 -14.62
CA ALA A 223 -16.26 -25.81 -13.37
C ALA A 223 -17.16 -25.90 -12.12
N SER A 224 -16.54 -25.98 -10.94
CA SER A 224 -17.24 -26.15 -9.66
C SER A 224 -18.14 -24.96 -9.30
N ARG A 225 -19.43 -25.23 -9.10
CA ARG A 225 -20.44 -24.26 -8.60
C ARG A 225 -20.17 -23.81 -7.16
N VAL A 226 -19.56 -24.67 -6.35
CA VAL A 226 -19.27 -24.38 -4.94
C VAL A 226 -18.26 -23.24 -4.81
N HIS A 227 -17.23 -23.22 -5.66
CA HIS A 227 -16.23 -22.14 -5.66
C HIS A 227 -16.86 -20.79 -6.02
N PHE A 228 -17.73 -20.77 -7.03
CA PHE A 228 -18.44 -19.56 -7.43
C PHE A 228 -19.34 -19.01 -6.31
N LEU A 229 -20.09 -19.89 -5.64
CA LEU A 229 -21.01 -19.50 -4.57
C LEU A 229 -20.25 -19.06 -3.30
N ALA A 230 -19.11 -19.69 -3.02
CA ALA A 230 -18.22 -19.26 -1.94
C ALA A 230 -17.60 -17.88 -2.23
N LEU A 231 -17.25 -17.56 -3.48
CA LEU A 231 -16.84 -16.19 -3.86
C LEU A 231 -17.98 -15.17 -3.68
N GLN A 232 -19.24 -15.58 -3.77
CA GLN A 232 -20.37 -14.73 -3.42
C GLN A 232 -20.58 -14.55 -1.92
N GLY A 233 -19.81 -15.23 -1.08
CA GLY A 233 -19.79 -15.03 0.37
C GLY A 233 -20.92 -15.76 1.11
N TYR A 234 -21.59 -16.69 0.45
CA TYR A 234 -22.59 -17.53 1.10
C TYR A 234 -21.94 -18.73 1.78
N GLU A 235 -22.43 -19.08 2.96
CA GLU A 235 -22.03 -20.31 3.63
C GLU A 235 -22.64 -21.55 2.93
N PRO A 236 -21.96 -22.71 2.94
CA PRO A 236 -22.48 -23.93 2.30
C PRO A 236 -23.90 -24.31 2.73
N ILE A 237 -24.25 -24.10 4.00
CA ILE A 237 -25.58 -24.41 4.51
C ILE A 237 -26.64 -23.41 4.01
N GLN A 238 -26.29 -22.13 3.89
CA GLN A 238 -27.17 -21.09 3.36
C GLN A 238 -27.47 -21.37 1.89
N ILE A 239 -26.45 -21.73 1.11
CA ILE A 239 -26.57 -22.12 -0.29
C ILE A 239 -27.55 -23.28 -0.45
N LEU A 240 -27.36 -24.35 0.33
CA LEU A 240 -28.21 -25.54 0.23
C LEU A 240 -29.67 -25.22 0.55
N ASN A 241 -29.91 -24.45 1.61
CA ASN A 241 -31.25 -24.07 2.03
C ASN A 241 -31.91 -23.13 1.02
N MET A 242 -31.18 -22.16 0.48
CA MET A 242 -31.67 -21.22 -0.52
C MET A 242 -32.07 -21.96 -1.79
N ILE A 243 -31.19 -22.78 -2.34
CA ILE A 243 -31.47 -23.56 -3.57
C ILE A 243 -32.65 -24.50 -3.36
N ARG A 244 -32.71 -25.23 -2.24
CA ARG A 244 -33.84 -26.11 -1.94
C ARG A 244 -35.14 -25.35 -1.79
N PHE A 245 -35.13 -24.22 -1.11
CA PHE A 245 -36.33 -23.41 -0.91
C PHE A 245 -36.83 -22.80 -2.23
N GLU A 246 -35.93 -22.28 -3.07
CA GLU A 246 -36.26 -21.74 -4.39
C GLU A 246 -36.85 -22.79 -5.32
N GLN A 247 -36.32 -24.02 -5.29
CA GLN A 247 -36.71 -25.12 -6.20
C GLN A 247 -37.89 -25.94 -5.68
N GLU A 248 -37.86 -26.37 -4.42
CA GLU A 248 -38.85 -27.32 -3.87
C GLU A 248 -40.09 -26.64 -3.28
N VAL A 249 -39.96 -25.40 -2.80
CA VAL A 249 -41.07 -24.71 -2.10
C VAL A 249 -41.68 -23.61 -2.97
N LEU A 250 -40.84 -22.74 -3.54
CA LEU A 250 -41.33 -21.58 -4.29
C LEU A 250 -41.51 -21.85 -5.79
N ASP A 251 -40.77 -22.80 -6.35
CA ASP A 251 -40.78 -23.14 -7.78
C ASP A 251 -40.56 -21.88 -8.65
N ILE A 252 -39.57 -21.07 -8.24
CA ILE A 252 -39.32 -19.74 -8.82
C ILE A 252 -38.98 -19.82 -10.31
N ASP A 253 -38.38 -20.91 -10.76
CA ASP A 253 -37.98 -21.10 -12.16
C ASP A 253 -39.18 -21.01 -13.13
N LYS A 254 -40.40 -21.31 -12.68
CA LYS A 254 -41.62 -21.09 -13.47
C LYS A 254 -41.93 -19.63 -13.74
N TYR A 255 -41.57 -18.75 -12.81
CA TYR A 255 -41.82 -17.31 -12.88
C TYR A 255 -40.61 -16.52 -13.40
N LEU A 256 -39.40 -17.07 -13.23
CA LEU A 256 -38.11 -16.47 -13.59
C LEU A 256 -37.40 -17.29 -14.67
N ILE A 257 -38.08 -17.53 -15.78
CA ILE A 257 -37.50 -18.23 -16.95
C ILE A 257 -36.26 -17.43 -17.43
N PRO A 258 -35.05 -18.02 -17.39
CA PRO A 258 -33.84 -17.35 -17.83
C PRO A 258 -33.99 -16.94 -19.30
N LYS A 259 -33.78 -15.65 -19.59
CA LYS A 259 -33.75 -15.20 -20.99
C LYS A 259 -32.55 -15.86 -21.66
N GLN A 260 -32.81 -16.65 -22.71
CA GLN A 260 -31.74 -17.31 -23.44
C GLN A 260 -30.76 -16.26 -23.99
N THR A 261 -29.48 -16.42 -23.67
CA THR A 261 -28.41 -15.53 -24.13
C THR A 261 -27.95 -15.97 -25.52
N SER A 262 -27.56 -15.02 -26.37
CA SER A 262 -27.12 -15.28 -27.76
C SER A 262 -25.96 -16.28 -27.89
N HIS A 263 -25.22 -16.56 -26.82
CA HIS A 263 -24.14 -17.55 -26.79
C HIS A 263 -24.62 -19.03 -26.86
N THR A 264 -25.89 -19.32 -26.59
CA THR A 264 -26.46 -20.68 -26.66
C THR A 264 -27.44 -20.87 -27.81
N MET A 265 -27.57 -19.88 -28.71
CA MET A 265 -28.34 -20.06 -29.95
C MET A 265 -27.47 -20.75 -30.99
N THR A 266 -27.50 -22.07 -31.01
CA THR A 266 -27.26 -22.82 -32.25
C THR A 266 -28.46 -23.72 -32.45
N ASP A 267 -29.62 -23.11 -32.73
CA ASP A 267 -30.72 -23.85 -33.31
C ASP A 267 -30.31 -24.24 -34.74
N GLY A 268 -30.15 -25.54 -34.93
CA GLY A 268 -30.22 -26.13 -36.25
C GLY A 268 -31.54 -25.73 -36.93
N GLU A 269 -31.47 -25.56 -38.25
CA GLU A 269 -32.60 -25.34 -39.17
C GLU A 269 -33.16 -23.92 -39.36
N LYS A 270 -32.36 -22.87 -39.18
CA LYS A 270 -32.53 -21.64 -40.00
C LYS A 270 -31.21 -21.15 -40.53
N GLY A 271 -30.88 -21.61 -41.74
CA GLY A 271 -29.83 -21.00 -42.54
C GLY A 271 -30.05 -19.50 -42.68
N ARG A 272 -28.94 -18.76 -42.81
CA ARG A 272 -28.89 -17.34 -43.18
C ARG A 272 -30.00 -17.02 -44.19
N PRO A 273 -30.81 -15.95 -44.01
CA PRO A 273 -31.83 -15.58 -44.99
C PRO A 273 -31.21 -15.55 -46.37
N THR A 274 -31.76 -16.34 -47.30
CA THR A 274 -31.37 -16.30 -48.69
C THR A 274 -31.70 -14.93 -49.26
N GLN A 275 -30.83 -14.43 -50.13
CA GLN A 275 -30.93 -13.10 -50.74
C GLN A 275 -32.24 -12.88 -51.54
N GLU A 276 -33.03 -13.94 -51.76
CA GLU A 276 -34.35 -13.90 -52.38
C GLU A 276 -35.46 -13.38 -51.44
N ASP A 277 -35.30 -13.49 -50.11
CA ASP A 277 -36.33 -13.05 -49.14
C ASP A 277 -36.22 -11.57 -48.76
N VAL A 278 -35.16 -10.89 -49.19
CA VAL A 278 -34.93 -9.46 -48.99
C VAL A 278 -34.69 -8.87 -50.38
N GLY A 279 -35.76 -8.51 -51.08
CA GLY A 279 -35.75 -7.99 -52.45
C GLY A 279 -34.94 -6.69 -52.62
N GLY A 280 -33.60 -6.81 -52.58
CA GLY A 280 -32.63 -5.75 -52.76
C GLY A 280 -31.61 -6.18 -53.80
N GLU A 281 -31.42 -5.33 -54.81
CA GLU A 281 -30.48 -5.54 -55.90
C GLU A 281 -29.06 -5.86 -55.40
N VAL A 282 -28.42 -6.82 -56.07
CA VAL A 282 -27.03 -7.21 -55.86
C VAL A 282 -26.13 -6.01 -56.24
N LYS A 283 -25.59 -5.31 -55.24
CA LYS A 283 -24.41 -4.45 -55.43
C LYS A 283 -23.16 -5.27 -55.18
N ASP A 284 -22.45 -5.55 -56.26
CA ASP A 284 -21.15 -6.20 -56.28
C ASP A 284 -20.12 -5.27 -55.64
N ASN A 285 -19.80 -5.50 -54.36
CA ASN A 285 -18.81 -4.71 -53.61
C ASN A 285 -17.39 -5.31 -53.70
N THR A 286 -17.06 -5.97 -54.82
CA THR A 286 -15.73 -6.56 -55.03
C THR A 286 -14.71 -5.55 -55.58
N ASP A 287 -15.12 -4.34 -55.97
CA ASP A 287 -14.23 -3.35 -56.60
C ASP A 287 -13.73 -2.20 -55.69
N ILE A 288 -14.12 -2.14 -54.40
CA ILE A 288 -13.75 -0.99 -53.53
C ILE A 288 -12.43 -1.21 -52.77
N ASN A 289 -11.85 -2.41 -52.79
CA ASN A 289 -10.63 -2.74 -52.04
C ASN A 289 -9.36 -2.93 -52.90
N ARG A 290 -9.39 -2.55 -54.19
CA ARG A 290 -8.20 -2.57 -55.05
C ARG A 290 -7.47 -1.23 -55.20
N ASP A 291 -8.08 -0.12 -54.80
CA ASP A 291 -7.53 1.23 -55.00
C ASP A 291 -6.90 1.87 -53.75
N ASN A 292 -6.67 1.11 -52.68
CA ASN A 292 -5.93 1.60 -51.50
C ASN A 292 -4.77 0.66 -51.10
N ARG A 293 -3.82 0.44 -52.02
CA ARG A 293 -2.47 -0.06 -51.74
C ARG A 293 -1.42 0.66 -52.57
#